data_AF-A0A966WSF9-F1
#
_entry.id   AF-A0A966WSF9-F1
#
_cell.length_a   1.000
_cell.length_b   1.000
_cell.length_c   1.000
_cell.angle_alpha   90.00
_cell.angle_beta   90.00
_cell.angle_gamma   90.00
#
_symmetry.space_group_name_H-M   'P 1'
#
loop_
_entity.id
_entity.type
_entity.pdbx_description
1 polymer ?
#
loop_
_entity_poly.entity_id
_entity_poly.type
_entity_poly.pdbx_seq_one_letter_code
_entity_poly.pdbx_strand_id
1 'polypeptide(L)' 'MPRASIHRWAEATERALQDPTLRQRLLDNGLTPNFEGPDEFALRMERDRLAWGETIWRANIRAD' A
#
# COMPACT_ATOMS: atom_id res chain seq x y z
N MET A 1 -15.54 6.64 1.98
CA MET A 1 -16.12 5.46 1.31
C MET A 1 -16.87 4.62 2.35
N PRO A 2 -18.00 3.96 2.03
CA PRO A 2 -18.69 3.08 2.98
C PRO A 2 -17.82 1.88 3.39
N ARG A 3 -17.81 1.50 4.68
CA ARG A 3 -16.97 0.39 5.21
C ARG A 3 -17.17 -0.91 4.43
N ALA A 4 -18.42 -1.28 4.15
CA ALA A 4 -18.73 -2.49 3.38
C ALA A 4 -18.12 -2.49 1.96
N SER A 5 -17.95 -1.32 1.35
CA SER A 5 -17.29 -1.22 0.05
C SER A 5 -15.77 -1.40 0.19
N ILE A 6 -15.16 -0.86 1.24
CA ILE A 6 -13.73 -1.04 1.53
C ILE A 6 -13.42 -2.53 1.73
N HIS A 7 -14.22 -3.24 2.52
CA HIS A 7 -14.03 -4.68 2.74
C HIS A 7 -14.13 -5.49 1.44
N ARG A 8 -15.14 -5.22 0.59
CA ARG A 8 -15.26 -5.90 -0.71
C ARG A 8 -14.06 -5.67 -1.62
N TRP A 9 -13.52 -4.46 -1.63
CA TRP A 9 -12.29 -4.17 -2.38
C TRP A 9 -11.08 -4.90 -1.81
N ALA A 10 -10.93 -4.90 -0.49
CA ALA A 10 -9.84 -5.60 0.18
C ALA A 10 -9.83 -7.11 -0.14
N GLU A 11 -10.99 -7.76 -0.02
CA GLU A 11 -11.14 -9.18 -0.38
C GLU A 11 -10.82 -9.46 -1.86
N ALA A 12 -11.27 -8.58 -2.76
CA ALA A 12 -10.97 -8.73 -4.18
C ALA A 12 -9.47 -8.57 -4.48
N THR A 13 -8.81 -7.62 -3.82
CA THR A 13 -7.36 -7.41 -3.93
C THR A 13 -6.58 -8.60 -3.38
N GLU A 14 -6.95 -9.11 -2.20
CA GLU A 14 -6.32 -10.29 -1.60
C GLU A 14 -6.41 -11.49 -2.55
N ARG A 15 -7.61 -11.78 -3.09
CA ARG A 15 -7.81 -12.88 -4.05
C ARG A 15 -7.01 -12.69 -5.33
N ALA A 16 -6.97 -11.47 -5.88
CA ALA A 16 -6.17 -11.19 -7.07
C ALA A 16 -4.68 -11.47 -6.81
N LEU A 17 -4.16 -11.08 -5.64
CA LEU A 17 -2.77 -11.34 -5.25
C LEU A 17 -2.46 -12.81 -4.99
N GLN A 18 -3.44 -13.71 -4.96
CA GLN A 18 -3.24 -15.17 -4.92
C GLN A 18 -3.13 -15.78 -6.31
N ASP A 19 -3.50 -15.06 -7.38
CA ASP A 19 -3.37 -15.55 -8.76
C ASP A 19 -1.89 -15.75 -9.15
N PRO A 20 -1.46 -16.98 -9.49
CA PRO A 20 -0.05 -17.26 -9.77
C PRO A 20 0.50 -16.46 -10.96
N THR A 21 -0.32 -16.25 -12.00
CA THR A 21 0.10 -15.50 -13.19
C THR A 21 0.33 -14.04 -12.87
N LEU A 22 -0.57 -13.40 -12.11
CA LEU A 22 -0.40 -12.04 -11.65
C LEU A 22 0.82 -11.92 -10.72
N ARG A 23 0.95 -12.83 -9.74
CA ARG A 23 2.08 -12.84 -8.81
C ARG A 23 3.42 -12.92 -9.54
N GLN A 24 3.53 -13.83 -10.52
CA GLN A 24 4.76 -13.96 -11.30
C GLN A 24 5.06 -12.67 -12.06
N ARG A 25 4.05 -12.07 -12.72
CA ARG A 25 4.24 -10.80 -13.42
C ARG A 25 4.69 -9.67 -12.50
N LEU A 26 4.15 -9.57 -11.29
CA LEU A 26 4.59 -8.58 -10.31
C LEU A 26 6.05 -8.79 -9.90
N LEU A 27 6.43 -10.05 -9.62
CA LEU A 27 7.80 -10.42 -9.27
C LEU A 27 8.78 -10.13 -10.42
N ASP A 28 8.41 -10.46 -11.66
CA ASP A 28 9.21 -10.19 -12.86
C ASP A 28 9.46 -8.68 -13.08
N ASN A 29 8.59 -7.83 -12.53
CA ASN A 29 8.72 -6.36 -12.55
C ASN A 29 9.36 -5.79 -11.28
N GLY A 30 9.96 -6.64 -10.43
CA GLY A 30 10.66 -6.22 -9.22
C GLY A 30 9.75 -5.83 -8.05
N LEU A 31 8.46 -6.20 -8.09
CA LEU A 31 7.50 -5.94 -7.02
C LEU A 31 7.34 -7.18 -6.14
N THR A 32 7.27 -6.98 -4.83
CA THR A 32 6.93 -8.05 -3.87
C THR A 32 5.44 -8.00 -3.55
N PRO A 33 4.62 -8.94 -4.06
CA PRO A 33 3.18 -8.94 -3.83
C PRO A 33 2.84 -9.43 -2.42
N ASN A 34 2.58 -8.47 -1.53
CA ASN A 34 2.04 -8.70 -0.19
C ASN A 34 0.72 -7.97 -0.03
N PHE A 35 -0.27 -8.69 0.51
CA PHE A 35 -1.53 -8.08 0.94
C PHE A 35 -1.40 -7.61 2.38
N GLU A 36 -1.96 -6.45 2.67
CA GLU A 36 -2.14 -5.90 4.01
C GLU A 36 -3.58 -5.39 4.13
N GLY A 37 -4.19 -5.53 5.30
CA GLY A 37 -5.59 -5.14 5.49
C GLY A 37 -5.79 -3.62 5.41
N PRO A 38 -7.02 -3.13 5.17
CA PRO A 38 -7.29 -1.69 5.07
C PRO A 38 -6.90 -0.90 6.33
N ASP A 39 -7.11 -1.47 7.51
CA ASP A 39 -6.79 -0.83 8.78
C ASP A 39 -5.26 -0.79 9.01
N GLU A 40 -4.55 -1.87 8.70
CA GLU A 40 -3.09 -1.96 8.78
C GLU A 40 -2.43 -1.00 7.78
N PHE A 41 -2.95 -0.96 6.55
CA PHE A 41 -2.50 -0.03 5.52
C PHE A 41 -2.71 1.43 5.95
N ALA A 42 -3.88 1.77 6.52
CA ALA A 42 -4.15 3.12 7.00
C ALA A 42 -3.19 3.55 8.12
N LEU A 43 -2.90 2.64 9.06
CA LEU A 43 -1.93 2.88 10.14
C LEU A 43 -0.51 3.10 9.57
N ARG A 44 -0.11 2.28 8.60
CA ARG A 44 1.20 2.41 7.95
C ARG A 44 1.30 3.74 7.19
N MET A 45 0.26 4.12 6.45
CA MET A 45 0.21 5.38 5.71
C MET A 45 0.36 6.60 6.63
N GLU A 46 -0.30 6.64 7.79
CA GLU A 46 -0.13 7.76 8.71
C GLU A 46 1.29 7.78 9.32
N ARG A 47 1.84 6.62 9.67
CA ARG A 47 3.23 6.54 10.15
C ARG A 47 4.22 7.04 9.10
N ASP A 48 4.08 6.57 7.86
CA ASP A 48 4.95 6.95 6.75
C ASP A 48 4.82 8.44 6.47
N ARG A 49 3.61 9.01 6.50
CA ARG A 49 3.36 10.44 6.34
C ARG A 49 4.12 11.28 7.36
N LEU A 50 4.10 10.87 8.63
CA LEU A 50 4.82 11.57 9.71
C LEU A 50 6.34 11.46 9.52
N ALA A 51 6.85 10.24 9.30
CA ALA A 51 8.29 9.98 9.19
C ALA A 51 8.91 10.70 7.97
N TRP A 52 8.26 10.60 6.81
CA TRP A 52 8.74 11.27 5.61
C TRP A 52 8.55 12.78 5.69
N GLY A 53 7.44 13.26 6.26
CA GLY A 53 7.22 14.69 6.48
C GLY A 53 8.32 15.31 7.35
N GLU A 54 8.68 14.65 8.44
CA GLU A 54 9.79 15.08 9.31
C GLU A 54 11.14 15.06 8.55
N THR A 55 11.40 13.99 7.81
CA THR A 55 12.65 13.84 7.04
C THR A 55 12.81 14.95 6.00
N ILE A 56 11.75 15.21 5.22
CA ILE A 56 11.70 16.27 4.20
C ILE A 56 11.91 17.64 4.84
N TRP A 57 11.22 17.91 5.95
CA TRP A 57 11.34 19.18 6.65
C TRP A 57 12.77 19.42 7.16
N ARG A 58 13.37 18.43 7.83
CA ARG A 58 14.75 18.51 8.34
C ARG A 58 15.78 18.67 7.22
N ALA A 59 15.54 18.06 6.06
CA ALA A 59 16.41 18.15 4.90
C ALA A 59 16.14 19.39 4.01
N ASN A 60 15.14 20.21 4.35
CA ASN A 60 14.68 21.35 3.53
C ASN A 60 14.44 20.98 2.05
N ILE A 61 13.91 19.77 1.82
CA ILE A 61 13.57 19.29 0.48
C ILE A 61 12.26 19.98 0.06
N ARG A 62 12.22 20.47 -1.18
CA ARG A 62 11.03 21.03 -1.81
C ARG A 62 10.68 20.20 -3.04
N ALA A 63 9.39 20.07 -3.30
CA ALA A 63 8.86 19.52 -4.53
C ALA A 63 8.43 20.71 -5.39
N ASP A 64 9.30 21.12 -6.30
CA ASP A 64 9.04 22.11 -7.33
C ASP A 64 8.10 21.56 -8.42
#